data_AF-A0A9C6SZJ4-F1
#
_entry.id   AF-A0A9C6SZJ4-F1
#
_cell.length_a   1.000
_cell.length_b   1.000
_cell.length_c   1.000
_cell.angle_alpha   90.00
_cell.angle_beta   90.00
_cell.angle_gamma   90.00
#
_symmetry.space_group_name_H-M   'P 1'
#
loop_
_entity.id
_entity.type
_entity.pdbx_description
1 polymer ?
#
loop_
_entity_poly.entity_id
_entity_poly.type
_entity_poly.pdbx_seq_one_letter_code
_entity_poly.pdbx_strand_id
1 'polypeptide(L)'
;MSVLQLNLHKSKTASAELLLALEEVSAYAALVQEPWIASGNTVAGLKSLNYDLYVPTLVSRSRTAILVKKGLKAHLLPNYSNDDLTVVVLESREGCLLLASCYMAHDMPAPPDELRRLVDMVCSSNKHLIIGTDSNAHHSVWGSPDINDRAPMMGSKHRLLLGCPYYRLARWYFDSQKHQVSRTEGATELVAQNLTWT
;
A
#
# COMPACT_ATOMS: atom_id res chain seq x y z
N MET A 1 10.04 9.61 5.91
CA MET A 1 8.87 8.76 6.21
C MET A 1 9.12 7.37 5.64
N SER A 2 9.01 6.31 6.46
CA SER A 2 9.15 4.92 6.02
C SER A 2 7.77 4.26 5.94
N VAL A 3 7.46 3.57 4.84
CA VAL A 3 6.19 2.88 4.62
C VAL A 3 6.50 1.44 4.18
N LEU A 4 5.86 0.46 4.82
CA LEU A 4 5.95 -0.94 4.44
C LEU A 4 4.80 -1.28 3.47
N GLN A 5 5.03 -2.17 2.52
CA GLN A 5 3.98 -2.74 1.68
C GLN A 5 4.10 -4.26 1.67
N LEU A 6 3.03 -4.98 2.00
CA LEU A 6 3.00 -6.44 1.98
C LEU A 6 1.61 -6.99 1.61
N ASN A 7 1.61 -8.05 0.78
CA ASN A 7 0.49 -8.98 0.70
C ASN A 7 0.68 -10.06 1.78
N LEU A 8 -0.29 -10.24 2.67
CA LEU A 8 -0.22 -11.20 3.79
C LEU A 8 -0.76 -12.59 3.43
N HIS A 9 -1.33 -12.77 2.24
CA HIS A 9 -1.94 -14.02 1.78
C HIS A 9 -2.88 -14.64 2.83
N LYS A 10 -3.61 -13.80 3.56
CA LYS A 10 -4.55 -14.17 4.64
C LYS A 10 -3.90 -14.92 5.81
N SER A 11 -2.58 -14.83 5.96
CA SER A 11 -1.79 -15.56 6.96
C SER A 11 -1.76 -14.83 8.30
N LYS A 12 -2.11 -15.56 9.38
CA LYS A 12 -1.97 -15.10 10.77
C LYS A 12 -0.52 -14.78 11.12
N THR A 13 0.40 -15.64 10.68
CA THR A 13 1.83 -15.48 10.96
C THR A 13 2.38 -14.26 10.23
N ALA A 14 2.01 -14.06 8.96
CA ALA A 14 2.43 -12.88 8.22
C ALA A 14 1.93 -11.58 8.87
N SER A 15 0.70 -11.58 9.40
CA SER A 15 0.19 -10.43 10.16
C SER A 15 1.04 -10.13 11.40
N ALA A 16 1.45 -11.16 12.16
CA ALA A 16 2.29 -10.97 13.35
C ALA A 16 3.70 -10.46 12.99
N GLU A 17 4.32 -11.05 11.99
CA GLU A 17 5.64 -10.62 11.49
C GLU A 17 5.62 -9.19 10.95
N LEU A 18 4.54 -8.78 10.27
CA LEU A 18 4.35 -7.39 9.84
C LEU A 18 4.35 -6.43 11.04
N LEU A 19 3.67 -6.77 12.13
CA LEU A 19 3.64 -5.93 13.33
C LEU A 19 5.03 -5.82 13.97
N LEU A 20 5.80 -6.91 14.03
CA LEU A 20 7.18 -6.89 14.51
C LEU A 20 8.07 -6.00 13.63
N ALA A 21 7.98 -6.16 12.31
CA ALA A 21 8.74 -5.36 11.35
C ALA A 21 8.41 -3.86 11.42
N LEU A 22 7.12 -3.51 11.61
CA LEU A 22 6.68 -2.13 11.81
C LEU A 22 7.40 -1.47 13.00
N GLU A 23 7.51 -2.18 14.12
CA GLU A 23 8.18 -1.70 15.34
C GLU A 23 9.70 -1.64 15.15
N GLU A 24 10.31 -2.71 14.62
CA GLU A 24 11.76 -2.82 14.43
C GLU A 24 12.30 -1.68 13.58
N VAL A 25 11.63 -1.36 12.46
CA VAL A 25 12.06 -0.29 11.55
C VAL A 25 11.41 1.06 11.87
N SER A 26 10.60 1.13 12.93
CA SER A 26 9.80 2.29 13.34
C SER A 26 9.05 2.96 12.18
N ALA A 27 8.41 2.15 11.32
CA ALA A 27 7.72 2.64 10.14
C ALA A 27 6.51 3.51 10.49
N TYR A 28 6.16 4.43 9.59
CA TYR A 28 5.03 5.35 9.78
C TYR A 28 3.70 4.71 9.38
N ALA A 29 3.72 3.81 8.40
CA ALA A 29 2.54 3.12 7.91
C ALA A 29 2.89 1.77 7.28
N ALA A 30 1.88 0.90 7.16
CA ALA A 30 1.92 -0.28 6.30
C ALA A 30 0.70 -0.33 5.37
N LEU A 31 0.95 -0.65 4.10
CA LEU A 31 -0.05 -0.83 3.05
C LEU A 31 -0.24 -2.34 2.83
N VAL A 32 -1.37 -2.85 3.28
CA VAL A 32 -1.60 -4.30 3.41
C VAL A 32 -2.57 -4.79 2.35
N GLN A 33 -2.21 -5.87 1.66
CA GLN A 33 -3.09 -6.64 0.77
C GLN A 33 -3.35 -8.04 1.37
N GLU A 34 -4.52 -8.59 1.07
CA GLU A 34 -5.05 -9.86 1.61
C GLU A 34 -4.80 -10.09 3.11
N PRO A 35 -5.30 -9.19 3.99
CA PRO A 35 -5.19 -9.42 5.42
C PRO A 35 -5.92 -10.70 5.86
N TRP A 36 -5.50 -11.26 6.99
CA TRP A 36 -6.23 -12.38 7.60
C TRP A 36 -7.63 -11.92 8.06
N ILE A 37 -8.66 -12.64 7.63
CA ILE A 37 -10.06 -12.37 7.96
C ILE A 37 -10.55 -13.44 8.95
N ALA A 38 -11.06 -12.98 10.10
CA ALA A 38 -11.68 -13.85 11.10
C ALA A 38 -13.18 -14.04 10.84
N SER A 39 -13.80 -14.93 11.63
CA SER A 39 -15.25 -15.13 11.64
C SER A 39 -15.99 -13.80 11.81
N GLY A 40 -17.07 -13.63 11.05
CA GLY A 40 -17.81 -12.35 11.01
C GLY A 40 -17.23 -11.32 10.04
N ASN A 41 -16.31 -11.73 9.16
CA ASN A 41 -15.75 -10.89 8.09
C ASN A 41 -15.00 -9.65 8.60
N THR A 42 -14.23 -9.84 9.67
CA THR A 42 -13.42 -8.76 10.26
C THR A 42 -11.94 -9.02 10.03
N VAL A 43 -11.19 -7.96 9.70
CA VAL A 43 -9.73 -8.02 9.64
C VAL A 43 -9.18 -8.32 11.03
N ALA A 44 -8.38 -9.36 11.15
CA ALA A 44 -7.83 -9.85 12.41
C ALA A 44 -6.30 -9.99 12.35
N GLY A 45 -5.68 -10.08 13.53
CA GLY A 45 -4.22 -10.21 13.66
C GLY A 45 -3.42 -8.93 13.38
N LEU A 46 -4.06 -7.81 13.04
CA LEU A 46 -3.43 -6.51 12.77
C LEU A 46 -3.73 -5.44 13.83
N LYS A 47 -4.33 -5.82 14.96
CA LYS A 47 -4.50 -4.88 16.08
C LYS A 47 -3.15 -4.62 16.73
N SER A 48 -2.82 -3.34 16.93
CA SER A 48 -1.57 -2.92 17.56
C SER A 48 -1.81 -1.82 18.60
N LEU A 49 -0.94 -1.78 19.62
CA LEU A 49 -0.94 -0.70 20.61
C LEU A 49 -0.40 0.61 20.03
N ASN A 50 0.49 0.55 19.04
CA ASN A 50 1.19 1.72 18.49
C ASN A 50 0.68 2.15 17.12
N TYR A 51 -0.21 1.38 16.49
CA TYR A 51 -0.75 1.65 15.17
C TYR A 51 -2.29 1.60 15.17
N ASP A 52 -2.90 2.54 14.45
CA ASP A 52 -4.31 2.55 14.12
C ASP A 52 -4.55 1.75 12.84
N LEU A 53 -5.53 0.86 12.88
CA LEU A 53 -5.93 0.02 11.75
C LEU A 53 -7.11 0.65 11.02
N TYR A 54 -6.91 0.96 9.75
CA TYR A 54 -7.93 1.47 8.85
C TYR A 54 -8.37 0.37 7.90
N VAL A 55 -9.65 0.08 7.94
CA VAL A 55 -10.35 -0.83 7.03
C VAL A 55 -11.62 -0.14 6.53
N PRO A 56 -12.04 -0.37 5.28
CA PRO A 56 -13.32 0.12 4.78
C PRO A 56 -14.47 -0.45 5.61
N THR A 57 -15.41 0.39 6.06
CA THR A 57 -16.45 -0.01 7.04
C THR A 57 -17.65 -0.74 6.42
N LEU A 58 -17.89 -0.57 5.11
CA LEU A 58 -19.12 -1.00 4.43
C LEU A 58 -18.93 -2.23 3.53
N VAL A 59 -17.83 -2.96 3.70
CA VAL A 59 -17.39 -3.96 2.73
C VAL A 59 -17.70 -5.39 3.16
N SER A 60 -18.09 -6.18 2.17
CA SER A 60 -18.46 -7.59 2.34
C SER A 60 -17.26 -8.49 2.58
N ARG A 61 -16.05 -8.04 2.20
CA ARG A 61 -14.75 -8.67 2.48
C ARG A 61 -13.60 -7.72 2.20
N SER A 62 -12.97 -7.18 3.24
CA SER A 62 -11.80 -6.30 3.06
C SER A 62 -10.57 -7.08 2.57
N ARG A 63 -10.17 -6.90 1.31
CA ARG A 63 -8.92 -7.45 0.74
C ARG A 63 -7.74 -6.51 0.91
N THR A 64 -7.96 -5.31 1.44
CA THR A 64 -6.89 -4.37 1.78
C THR A 64 -7.09 -3.80 3.19
N ALA A 65 -6.01 -3.28 3.75
CA ALA A 65 -6.00 -2.53 5.00
C ALA A 65 -4.82 -1.56 5.01
N ILE A 66 -4.87 -0.55 5.88
CA ILE A 66 -3.73 0.33 6.15
C ILE A 66 -3.52 0.43 7.66
N LEU A 67 -2.27 0.27 8.10
CA LEU A 67 -1.85 0.59 9.46
C LEU A 67 -1.13 1.94 9.44
N VAL A 68 -1.44 2.81 10.40
CA VAL A 68 -0.77 4.12 10.57
C VAL A 68 -0.31 4.27 12.01
N LYS A 69 0.92 4.74 12.21
CA LYS A 69 1.48 4.97 13.55
C LYS A 69 0.61 5.98 14.32
N LYS A 70 0.25 5.64 15.56
CA LYS A 70 -0.54 6.51 16.43
C LYS A 70 0.17 7.84 16.67
N GLY A 71 -0.64 8.88 16.87
CA GLY A 71 -0.18 10.26 17.00
C GLY A 71 -0.07 11.01 15.67
N LEU A 72 -0.20 10.31 14.54
CA LEU A 72 -0.41 10.95 13.24
C LEU A 72 -1.90 11.24 13.04
N LYS A 73 -2.22 12.42 12.50
CA LYS A 73 -3.60 12.78 12.17
C LYS A 73 -4.00 12.06 10.90
N ALA A 74 -4.74 10.96 11.05
CA ALA A 74 -5.09 10.07 9.96
C ALA A 74 -6.59 9.77 9.92
N HIS A 75 -7.17 9.80 8.71
CA HIS A 75 -8.59 9.54 8.49
C HIS A 75 -8.81 8.67 7.26
N LEU A 76 -9.69 7.67 7.37
CA LEU A 76 -10.17 6.90 6.22
C LEU A 76 -10.91 7.83 5.26
N LEU A 77 -10.79 7.60 3.95
CA LEU A 77 -11.62 8.22 2.91
C LEU A 77 -12.62 7.20 2.35
N PRO A 78 -13.83 7.08 2.92
CA PRO A 78 -14.79 6.04 2.54
C PRO A 78 -15.22 6.12 1.07
N ASN A 79 -15.35 7.33 0.51
CA ASN A 79 -15.78 7.54 -0.88
C ASN A 79 -14.77 7.04 -1.92
N TYR A 80 -13.53 6.77 -1.51
CA TYR A 80 -12.47 6.21 -2.34
C TYR A 80 -12.03 4.83 -1.87
N SER A 81 -12.72 4.25 -0.88
CA SER A 81 -12.39 2.95 -0.32
C SER A 81 -13.47 1.91 -0.61
N ASN A 82 -13.06 0.70 -0.98
CA ASN A 82 -13.93 -0.46 -1.24
C ASN A 82 -13.21 -1.76 -0.82
N ASP A 83 -13.78 -2.92 -1.16
CA ASP A 83 -13.22 -4.24 -0.82
C ASP A 83 -11.75 -4.41 -1.27
N ASP A 84 -11.32 -3.71 -2.33
CA ASP A 84 -10.00 -3.81 -2.98
C ASP A 84 -9.08 -2.62 -2.81
N LEU A 85 -9.58 -1.54 -2.24
CA LEU A 85 -8.87 -0.28 -2.14
C LEU A 85 -9.17 0.33 -0.78
N THR A 86 -8.13 0.51 0.04
CA THR A 86 -8.23 1.29 1.28
C THR A 86 -7.46 2.57 1.09
N VAL A 87 -8.11 3.71 1.34
CA VAL A 87 -7.48 5.03 1.22
C VAL A 87 -7.53 5.77 2.55
N VAL A 88 -6.38 6.19 3.03
CA VAL A 88 -6.22 6.99 4.27
C VAL A 88 -5.54 8.30 3.91
N VAL A 89 -6.05 9.41 4.42
CA VAL A 89 -5.38 10.70 4.36
C VAL A 89 -4.60 10.92 5.65
N LEU A 90 -3.34 11.31 5.52
CA LEU A 90 -2.49 11.83 6.58
C LEU A 90 -2.45 13.35 6.46
N GLU A 91 -2.86 14.03 7.50
CA GLU A 91 -2.86 15.49 7.56
C GLU A 91 -1.67 16.02 8.35
N SER A 92 -1.06 17.08 7.82
CA SER A 92 -0.02 17.84 8.48
C SER A 92 -0.28 19.34 8.32
N ARG A 93 0.53 20.18 8.98
CA ARG A 93 0.44 21.64 8.79
C ARG A 93 0.82 22.08 7.37
N GLU A 94 1.64 21.28 6.69
CA GLU A 94 2.22 21.60 5.38
C GLU A 94 1.40 21.03 4.20
N GLY A 95 0.44 20.15 4.48
CA GLY A 95 -0.41 19.56 3.46
C GLY A 95 -0.94 18.17 3.81
N CYS A 96 -1.47 17.50 2.79
CA CYS A 96 -2.10 16.19 2.91
C CYS A 96 -1.35 15.14 2.07
N LEU A 97 -1.06 13.99 2.68
CA LEU A 97 -0.51 12.82 2.00
C LEU A 97 -1.56 11.70 2.04
N LEU A 98 -1.92 11.16 0.87
CA LEU A 98 -2.81 10.02 0.76
C LEU A 98 -1.98 8.73 0.69
N LEU A 99 -2.44 7.74 1.44
CA LEU A 99 -1.96 6.37 1.40
C LEU A 99 -3.06 5.50 0.80
N ALA A 100 -2.73 4.72 -0.23
CA ALA A 100 -3.64 3.80 -0.87
C ALA A 100 -3.05 2.38 -0.86
N SER A 101 -3.76 1.43 -0.27
CA SER A 101 -3.47 0.00 -0.40
C SER A 101 -4.46 -0.59 -1.39
N CYS A 102 -3.97 -1.20 -2.47
CA CYS A 102 -4.81 -1.72 -3.55
C CYS A 102 -4.48 -3.19 -3.86
N TYR A 103 -5.51 -4.04 -3.93
CA TYR A 103 -5.39 -5.40 -4.43
C TYR A 103 -6.11 -5.51 -5.78
N MET A 104 -5.39 -5.90 -6.84
CA MET A 104 -5.98 -6.04 -8.17
C MET A 104 -6.09 -7.52 -8.52
N ALA A 105 -7.29 -8.08 -8.33
CA ALA A 105 -7.55 -9.48 -8.67
C ALA A 105 -7.27 -9.75 -10.17
N HIS A 106 -6.74 -10.93 -10.47
CA HIS A 106 -6.32 -11.36 -11.81
C HIS A 106 -7.46 -11.36 -12.85
N ASP A 107 -8.69 -11.62 -12.39
CA ASP A 107 -9.93 -11.75 -13.16
C ASP A 107 -10.68 -10.43 -13.33
N MET A 108 -10.21 -9.34 -12.72
CA MET A 108 -10.83 -8.01 -12.78
C MET A 108 -10.01 -7.02 -13.61
N PRO A 109 -10.65 -6.02 -14.24
CA PRO A 109 -9.96 -4.95 -14.96
C PRO A 109 -8.94 -4.21 -14.09
N ALA A 110 -7.80 -3.84 -14.66
CA ALA A 110 -6.74 -3.08 -14.00
C ALA A 110 -6.27 -1.86 -14.83
N PRO A 111 -5.89 -0.75 -14.16
CA PRO A 111 -6.19 -0.44 -12.77
C PRO A 111 -7.70 -0.28 -12.53
N PRO A 112 -8.22 -0.51 -11.31
CA PRO A 112 -9.63 -0.30 -10.99
C PRO A 112 -10.06 1.16 -11.21
N ASP A 113 -11.32 1.39 -11.56
CA ASP A 113 -11.84 2.73 -11.82
C ASP A 113 -11.78 3.63 -10.57
N GLU A 114 -11.97 3.07 -9.37
CA GLU A 114 -11.80 3.79 -8.10
C GLU A 114 -10.38 4.33 -7.94
N LEU A 115 -9.37 3.54 -8.33
CA LEU A 115 -7.97 3.95 -8.26
C LEU A 115 -7.68 5.05 -9.30
N ARG A 116 -8.25 4.95 -10.51
CA ARG A 116 -8.15 6.01 -11.53
C ARG A 116 -8.74 7.31 -11.02
N ARG A 117 -9.97 7.27 -10.48
CA ARG A 117 -10.65 8.44 -9.89
C ARG A 117 -9.85 9.06 -8.74
N LEU A 118 -9.21 8.24 -7.90
CA LEU A 118 -8.32 8.71 -6.84
C LEU A 118 -7.12 9.47 -7.39
N VAL A 119 -6.46 8.91 -8.42
CA VAL A 119 -5.32 9.54 -9.09
C VAL A 119 -5.73 10.86 -9.73
N ASP A 120 -6.87 10.90 -10.45
CA ASP A 120 -7.39 12.12 -11.08
C ASP A 120 -7.67 13.21 -10.04
N MET A 121 -8.29 12.85 -8.90
CA MET A 121 -8.53 13.78 -7.79
C MET A 121 -7.22 14.34 -7.23
N VAL A 122 -6.21 13.49 -7.04
CA VAL A 122 -4.90 13.94 -6.56
C VAL A 122 -4.21 14.82 -7.59
N CYS A 123 -4.25 14.48 -8.89
CA CYS A 123 -3.66 15.30 -9.96
C CYS A 123 -4.33 16.69 -10.08
N SER A 124 -5.62 16.77 -9.80
CA SER A 124 -6.37 18.03 -9.79
C SER A 124 -6.17 18.89 -8.52
N SER A 125 -5.43 18.39 -7.53
CA SER A 125 -5.23 19.05 -6.25
C SER A 125 -3.75 19.09 -5.84
N ASN A 126 -3.37 19.99 -4.92
CA ASN A 126 -1.99 20.02 -4.39
C ASN A 126 -1.80 18.97 -3.28
N LYS A 127 -2.07 17.69 -3.59
CA LYS A 127 -1.96 16.57 -2.65
C LYS A 127 -0.91 15.58 -3.13
N HIS A 128 -0.34 14.84 -2.19
CA HIS A 128 0.57 13.75 -2.51
C HIS A 128 -0.12 12.40 -2.34
N LEU A 129 0.30 11.40 -3.11
CA LEU A 129 -0.27 10.06 -3.06
C LEU A 129 0.84 9.01 -3.10
N ILE A 130 0.75 8.02 -2.20
CA ILE A 130 1.53 6.79 -2.22
C ILE A 130 0.56 5.63 -2.44
N ILE A 131 0.81 4.82 -3.46
CA ILE A 131 0.03 3.62 -3.77
C ILE A 131 0.92 2.40 -3.53
N GLY A 132 0.49 1.52 -2.63
CA GLY A 132 1.02 0.17 -2.50
C GLY A 132 0.02 -0.79 -3.10
N THR A 133 0.47 -1.64 -4.03
CA THR A 133 -0.44 -2.56 -4.70
C THR A 133 0.17 -3.92 -4.99
N ASP A 134 -0.67 -4.94 -4.85
CA ASP A 134 -0.50 -6.21 -5.55
C ASP A 134 -1.35 -6.15 -6.82
N SER A 135 -0.69 -5.88 -7.95
CA SER A 135 -1.36 -5.64 -9.24
C SER A 135 -1.63 -6.92 -10.03
N ASN A 136 -1.02 -8.05 -9.62
CA ASN A 136 -0.89 -9.27 -10.43
C ASN A 136 -0.33 -8.99 -11.85
N ALA A 137 0.36 -7.86 -12.05
CA ALA A 137 0.96 -7.46 -13.32
C ALA A 137 2.47 -7.76 -13.30
N HIS A 138 2.96 -8.37 -14.36
CA HIS A 138 4.38 -8.71 -14.51
C HIS A 138 4.99 -7.72 -15.49
N HIS A 139 6.04 -7.02 -15.07
CA HIS A 139 6.81 -6.17 -15.97
C HIS A 139 8.25 -6.05 -15.51
N SER A 140 9.17 -5.95 -16.47
CA SER A 140 10.60 -5.79 -16.22
C SER A 140 10.92 -4.51 -15.43
N VAL A 141 10.18 -3.42 -15.67
CA VAL A 141 10.31 -2.12 -14.93
C VAL A 141 10.18 -2.26 -13.41
N TRP A 142 9.47 -3.26 -12.91
CA TRP A 142 9.37 -3.53 -11.47
C TRP A 142 9.91 -4.91 -11.06
N GLY A 143 10.83 -5.46 -11.88
CA GLY A 143 11.66 -6.62 -11.54
C GLY A 143 11.06 -7.99 -11.84
N SER A 144 9.99 -8.07 -12.63
CA SER A 144 9.48 -9.37 -13.10
C SER A 144 10.34 -9.96 -14.22
N PRO A 145 10.46 -11.31 -14.30
CA PRO A 145 11.21 -11.97 -15.36
C PRO A 145 10.54 -11.85 -16.73
N ASP A 146 9.23 -11.60 -16.75
CA ASP A 146 8.38 -11.52 -17.92
C ASP A 146 7.47 -10.28 -17.89
N ILE A 147 6.80 -10.04 -19.03
CA ILE A 147 5.77 -9.01 -19.17
C ILE A 147 4.45 -9.72 -19.48
N ASN A 148 3.43 -9.53 -18.63
CA ASN A 148 2.09 -10.08 -18.87
C ASN A 148 1.12 -9.01 -19.41
N ASP A 149 -0.04 -9.44 -19.91
CA ASP A 149 -1.02 -8.58 -20.59
C ASP A 149 -1.54 -7.42 -19.75
N ARG A 150 -1.43 -7.50 -18.41
CA ARG A 150 -1.87 -6.43 -17.49
C ARG A 150 -0.87 -5.29 -17.40
N ALA A 151 0.41 -5.54 -17.62
CA ALA A 151 1.43 -4.52 -17.38
C ALA A 151 1.36 -3.29 -18.29
N PRO A 152 1.06 -3.40 -19.60
CA PRO A 152 0.84 -2.23 -20.44
C PRO A 152 -0.30 -1.34 -19.94
N MET A 153 -1.34 -1.92 -19.32
CA MET A 153 -2.47 -1.17 -18.75
C MET A 153 -2.09 -0.36 -17.51
N MET A 154 -0.98 -0.72 -16.85
CA MET A 154 -0.44 -0.02 -15.68
C MET A 154 0.42 1.19 -16.06
N GLY A 155 0.79 1.34 -17.35
CA GLY A 155 1.68 2.40 -17.80
C GLY A 155 1.44 2.81 -19.26
N SER A 156 0.79 3.95 -19.47
CA SER A 156 0.85 4.67 -20.75
C SER A 156 0.56 6.18 -20.68
N LYS A 157 -0.05 6.73 -19.61
CA LYS A 157 -0.35 8.18 -19.54
C LYS A 157 -0.12 8.86 -18.20
N HIS A 158 0.01 8.10 -17.13
CA HIS A 158 0.22 8.66 -15.80
C HIS A 158 1.42 7.93 -15.24
N ARG A 159 2.37 8.71 -14.73
CA ARG A 159 3.43 8.24 -13.85
C ARG A 159 2.70 7.59 -12.66
N LEU A 160 2.32 6.32 -12.79
CA LEU A 160 1.79 5.51 -11.71
C LEU A 160 3.00 5.30 -10.80
N LEU A 161 3.20 6.29 -9.93
CA LEU A 161 4.37 6.40 -9.08
C LEU A 161 4.32 5.24 -8.08
N LEU A 162 4.96 4.13 -8.42
CA LEU A 162 5.45 3.12 -7.47
C LEU A 162 6.59 3.69 -6.58
N GLY A 163 6.52 4.98 -6.25
CA GLY A 163 7.59 5.76 -5.67
C GLY A 163 7.57 7.18 -6.21
N CYS A 164 6.88 8.08 -5.49
CA CYS A 164 7.18 9.50 -5.57
C CYS A 164 8.70 9.70 -5.37
N PRO A 165 9.37 10.59 -6.11
CA PRO A 165 10.82 10.81 -6.01
C PRO A 165 11.32 11.30 -4.63
N TYR A 166 10.39 11.52 -3.68
CA TYR A 166 10.67 11.98 -2.32
C TYR A 166 10.53 10.90 -1.23
N TYR A 167 10.03 9.70 -1.55
CA TYR A 167 9.73 8.69 -0.54
C TYR A 167 10.35 7.33 -0.87
N ARG A 168 11.18 6.82 0.05
CA ARG A 168 11.77 5.49 -0.01
C ARG A 168 10.70 4.45 0.32
N LEU A 169 10.10 3.83 -0.70
CA LEU A 169 9.26 2.64 -0.51
C LEU A 169 10.19 1.42 -0.43
N ALA A 170 10.25 0.75 0.72
CA ALA A 170 10.92 -0.54 0.81
C ALA A 170 9.90 -1.64 0.52
N ARG A 171 10.20 -2.52 -0.44
CA ARG A 171 9.34 -3.67 -0.75
C ARG A 171 9.74 -4.85 0.14
N TRP A 172 8.78 -5.30 0.94
CA TRP A 172 8.93 -6.42 1.87
C TRP A 172 8.05 -7.58 1.40
N TYR A 173 8.51 -8.80 1.62
CA TYR A 173 7.79 -10.02 1.25
C TYR A 173 7.76 -11.00 2.42
N PHE A 174 6.65 -11.74 2.54
CA PHE A 174 6.51 -12.81 3.52
C PHE A 174 6.93 -14.15 2.91
N ASP A 175 8.06 -14.69 3.36
CA ASP A 175 8.51 -16.03 2.99
C ASP A 175 7.71 -17.07 3.78
N SER A 176 6.82 -17.78 3.09
CA SER A 176 5.94 -18.79 3.68
C SER A 176 6.68 -20.04 4.17
N GLN A 177 7.87 -20.34 3.63
CA GLN A 177 8.69 -21.48 4.04
C GLN A 177 9.48 -21.15 5.30
N LYS A 178 9.98 -19.91 5.41
CA LYS A 178 10.76 -19.45 6.56
C LYS A 178 9.91 -18.81 7.66
N HIS A 179 8.63 -18.54 7.38
CA HIS A 179 7.73 -17.80 8.26
C HIS A 179 8.28 -16.43 8.68
N GLN A 180 8.96 -15.73 7.77
CA GLN A 180 9.62 -14.46 8.06
C GLN A 180 9.29 -13.40 7.01
N VAL A 181 9.18 -12.15 7.44
CA VAL A 181 9.14 -10.98 6.55
C VAL A 181 10.57 -10.56 6.24
N SER A 182 10.90 -10.50 4.95
CA SER A 182 12.23 -10.12 4.46
C SER A 182 12.17 -8.93 3.52
N ARG A 183 13.21 -8.11 3.56
CA ARG A 183 13.38 -6.98 2.65
C ARG A 183 14.01 -7.47 1.35
N THR A 184 13.52 -6.99 0.22
CA THR A 184 14.24 -7.19 -1.05
C THR A 184 15.37 -6.18 -1.17
N GLU A 185 16.61 -6.66 -1.25
CA GLU A 185 17.73 -5.86 -1.75
C GLU A 185 17.63 -5.85 -3.29
N GLY A 186 17.39 -4.67 -3.88
CA GLY A 186 17.25 -4.51 -5.34
C GLY A 186 15.96 -3.85 -5.83
N ALA A 187 15.06 -3.42 -4.93
CA ALA A 187 14.04 -2.44 -5.34
C ALA A 187 14.78 -1.19 -5.82
N THR A 188 14.68 -0.88 -7.12
CA THR A 188 15.32 0.27 -7.77
C THR A 188 15.24 1.49 -6.85
N GLU A 189 16.37 1.89 -6.27
CA GLU A 189 16.54 3.27 -5.83
C GLU A 189 16.40 4.10 -7.10
N LEU A 190 15.20 4.62 -7.35
CA LEU A 190 15.05 5.77 -8.21
C LEU A 190 15.85 6.88 -7.54
N VAL A 191 17.09 7.04 -8.02
CA VAL A 191 18.05 8.03 -7.57
C VAL A 191 17.35 9.37 -7.51
N ALA A 192 17.23 9.91 -6.30
CA ALA A 192 16.76 11.26 -6.07
C ALA A 192 17.73 12.21 -6.80
N GLN A 193 17.26 12.86 -7.86
CA GLN A 193 17.97 14.04 -8.39
C GLN A 193 17.63 15.21 -7.47
N ASN A 194 18.70 15.79 -6.92
CA ASN A 194 18.72 16.81 -5.88
C ASN A 194 17.75 17.97 -6.13
N LEU A 195 16.83 18.18 -5.19
CA LEU A 195 16.24 19.50 -4.94
C LEU A 195 16.51 19.86 -3.48
N THR A 196 17.44 20.79 -3.29
CA THR A 196 17.76 21.44 -2.02
C THR A 196 16.59 22.29 -1.58
N TRP A 197 16.07 22.06 -0.38
CA TRP A 197 15.12 22.96 0.28
C TRP A 197 15.92 23.96 1.13
N THR A 198 15.90 25.24 0.76
CA THR A 198 16.28 26.38 1.61
C THR A 198 15.06 26.90 2.35
#